data_AF-A0A1H1IT52-F1
#
_entry.id   AF-A0A1H1IT52-F1
#
_cell.length_a   1.000
_cell.length_b   1.000
_cell.length_c   1.000
_cell.angle_alpha   90.00
_cell.angle_beta   90.00
_cell.angle_gamma   90.00
#
_symmetry.space_group_name_H-M   'P 1'
#
loop_
_entity.id
_entity.type
_entity.pdbx_description
1 polymer ?
#
loop_
_entity_poly.entity_id
_entity_poly.type
_entity_poly.pdbx_seq_one_letter_code
_entity_poly.pdbx_strand_id
1 'polypeptide(L)'
;MMVLALVVFQPVYADEIIDDANCMQHLGGGGFGDFDCYEHHAKSLGADSKKVAAAIKATHGITGANRAKLAQYMTAQDQVAKACDLSNKLAFDWNIESSPKTHVDLYDVIGARCQYSLRKQQNDFLHDLYSIKTGN
;
A
#
# COMPACT_ATOMS: atom_id res chain seq x y z
N MET A 1 45.55 12.51 19.17
CA MET A 1 44.72 11.91 18.10
C MET A 1 43.37 12.58 18.14
N MET A 2 43.06 13.40 17.13
CA MET A 2 41.73 13.98 16.93
C MET A 2 41.36 13.70 15.47
N VAL A 3 40.45 12.75 15.27
CA VAL A 3 39.91 12.44 13.94
C VAL A 3 38.69 13.36 13.78
N LEU A 4 38.85 14.44 13.02
CA LEU A 4 37.70 15.20 12.53
C LEU A 4 37.00 14.34 11.47
N ALA A 5 35.89 13.73 11.83
CA ALA A 5 35.00 13.12 10.86
C ALA A 5 34.29 14.23 10.08
N LEU A 6 34.71 14.44 8.82
CA LEU A 6 33.99 15.25 7.85
C LEU A 6 32.65 14.58 7.57
N VAL A 7 31.58 15.15 8.12
CA VAL A 7 30.21 14.79 7.76
C VAL A 7 29.97 15.33 6.36
N VAL A 8 30.05 14.46 5.36
CA VAL A 8 29.68 14.77 3.99
C VAL A 8 28.16 14.83 3.94
N PHE A 9 27.59 16.03 3.95
CA PHE A 9 26.20 16.24 3.56
C PHE A 9 26.11 15.99 2.05
N GLN A 10 25.53 14.86 1.65
CA GLN A 10 25.17 14.67 0.25
C GLN A 10 23.96 15.58 -0.06
N PRO A 11 24.04 16.44 -1.08
CA PRO A 11 22.91 17.25 -1.50
C PRO A 11 21.83 16.34 -2.06
N VAL A 12 20.61 16.44 -1.52
CA VAL A 12 19.43 15.83 -2.12
C VAL A 12 19.19 16.56 -3.45
N TYR A 13 19.28 15.84 -4.56
CA TYR A 13 19.09 16.41 -5.90
C TYR A 13 17.64 16.86 -6.07
N ALA A 14 17.43 18.17 -6.22
CA ALA A 14 16.14 18.80 -6.49
C ALA A 14 15.74 18.76 -7.99
N ASP A 15 16.21 17.77 -8.74
CA ASP A 15 15.99 17.61 -10.19
C ASP A 15 15.28 16.29 -10.54
N GLU A 16 14.87 15.52 -9.52
CA GLU A 16 14.10 14.32 -9.75
C GLU A 16 12.62 14.69 -9.99
N ILE A 17 12.12 14.40 -11.19
CA ILE A 17 10.70 14.52 -11.50
C ILE A 17 9.97 13.48 -10.65
N ILE A 18 9.10 13.93 -9.75
CA ILE A 18 8.26 13.04 -8.96
C ILE A 18 7.14 12.52 -9.86
N ASP A 19 7.14 11.21 -10.08
CA ASP A 19 6.14 10.46 -10.83
C ASP A 19 5.68 9.21 -10.05
N ASP A 20 4.81 8.40 -10.64
CA ASP A 20 4.29 7.20 -9.97
C ASP A 20 5.38 6.20 -9.56
N ALA A 21 6.52 6.15 -10.26
CA ALA A 21 7.58 5.19 -9.98
C ALA A 21 8.40 5.56 -8.73
N ASN A 22 8.53 6.85 -8.41
CA ASN A 22 9.34 7.33 -7.29
C ASN A 22 8.56 8.10 -6.22
N CYS A 23 7.26 8.35 -6.39
CA CYS A 23 6.46 9.16 -5.45
C CYS A 23 6.52 8.65 -4.01
N MET A 24 6.66 7.33 -3.81
CA MET A 24 6.78 6.72 -2.49
C MET A 24 8.02 7.18 -1.71
N GLN A 25 9.04 7.69 -2.39
CA GLN A 25 10.28 8.22 -1.79
C GLN A 25 10.14 9.69 -1.34
N HIS A 26 9.09 10.36 -1.79
CA HIS A 26 8.87 11.80 -1.59
C HIS A 26 7.62 12.10 -0.74
N LEU A 27 7.13 11.10 0.01
CA LEU A 27 5.97 11.25 0.89
C LEU A 27 6.30 12.10 2.12
N GLY A 28 5.32 12.85 2.61
CA GLY A 28 5.47 13.65 3.84
C GLY A 28 4.74 15.00 3.80
N GLY A 29 4.11 15.33 2.68
CA GLY A 29 3.35 16.57 2.52
C GLY A 29 1.91 16.48 3.05
N GLY A 30 1.37 15.27 3.25
CA GLY A 30 0.01 15.07 3.76
C GLY A 30 -1.10 15.64 2.86
N GLY A 31 -0.78 15.90 1.59
CA GLY A 31 -1.67 16.52 0.61
C GLY A 31 -2.01 15.62 -0.58
N PHE A 32 -2.60 16.21 -1.61
CA PHE A 32 -3.10 15.51 -2.80
C PHE A 32 -2.08 14.56 -3.46
N GLY A 33 -0.81 14.96 -3.56
CA GLY A 33 0.24 14.11 -4.14
C GLY A 33 0.50 12.82 -3.35
N ASP A 34 0.47 12.89 -2.02
CA ASP A 34 0.62 11.71 -1.16
C ASP A 34 -0.58 10.77 -1.32
N PHE A 35 -1.79 11.33 -1.37
CA PHE A 35 -3.02 10.56 -1.58
C PHE A 35 -2.99 9.81 -2.91
N ASP A 36 -2.75 10.52 -4.01
CA ASP A 36 -2.72 9.93 -5.36
C ASP A 36 -1.67 8.82 -5.45
N CYS A 37 -0.48 9.06 -4.90
CA CYS A 37 0.59 8.07 -4.86
C CYS A 37 0.16 6.79 -4.12
N TYR A 38 -0.36 6.93 -2.88
CA TYR A 38 -0.83 5.77 -2.13
C TYR A 38 -1.98 5.05 -2.83
N GLU A 39 -2.94 5.78 -3.38
CA GLU A 39 -4.13 5.20 -4.01
C GLU A 39 -3.76 4.42 -5.28
N HIS A 40 -2.89 4.98 -6.13
CA HIS A 40 -2.41 4.32 -7.33
C HIS A 40 -1.64 3.04 -7.00
N HIS A 41 -0.69 3.11 -6.07
CA HIS A 41 0.10 1.94 -5.66
C HIS A 41 -0.77 0.88 -4.97
N ALA A 42 -1.74 1.26 -4.14
CA ALA A 42 -2.67 0.32 -3.53
C ALA A 42 -3.49 -0.45 -4.60
N LYS A 43 -3.94 0.24 -5.66
CA LYS A 43 -4.64 -0.38 -6.79
C LYS A 43 -3.73 -1.35 -7.55
N SER A 44 -2.49 -0.93 -7.84
CA SER A 44 -1.48 -1.76 -8.52
C SER A 44 -1.17 -3.04 -7.73
N LEU A 45 -0.88 -2.91 -6.43
CA LEU A 45 -0.65 -4.03 -5.52
C LEU A 45 -1.87 -4.96 -5.41
N GLY A 46 -3.08 -4.40 -5.41
CA GLY A 46 -4.32 -5.18 -5.40
C GLY A 46 -4.51 -6.00 -6.69
N ALA A 47 -4.19 -5.41 -7.85
CA ALA A 47 -4.24 -6.12 -9.14
C ALA A 47 -3.21 -7.24 -9.19
N ASP A 48 -1.97 -6.97 -8.77
CA ASP A 48 -0.92 -7.99 -8.76
C ASP A 48 -1.22 -9.11 -7.75
N SER A 49 -1.73 -8.78 -6.55
CA SER A 49 -2.19 -9.77 -5.57
C SER A 49 -3.23 -10.74 -6.15
N LYS A 50 -4.19 -10.24 -6.94
CA LYS A 50 -5.19 -11.10 -7.62
C LYS A 50 -4.53 -12.02 -8.65
N LYS A 51 -3.56 -11.52 -9.40
CA LYS A 51 -2.79 -12.29 -10.40
C LYS A 51 -1.99 -13.41 -9.72
N VAL A 52 -1.25 -13.11 -8.66
CA VAL A 52 -0.46 -14.10 -7.90
C VAL A 52 -1.38 -15.14 -7.24
N ALA A 53 -2.48 -14.71 -6.62
CA ALA A 53 -3.44 -15.64 -6.02
C ALA A 53 -4.04 -16.61 -7.06
N ALA A 54 -4.32 -16.14 -8.28
CA ALA A 54 -4.75 -17.00 -9.37
C ALA A 54 -3.66 -18.01 -9.78
N ALA A 55 -2.40 -17.58 -9.85
CA ALA A 55 -1.26 -18.45 -10.13
C ALA A 55 -1.06 -19.53 -9.05
N ILE A 56 -1.24 -19.19 -7.76
CA ILE A 56 -1.21 -20.16 -6.67
C ILE A 56 -2.34 -21.19 -6.84
N LYS A 57 -3.58 -20.76 -7.11
CA LYS A 57 -4.71 -21.69 -7.30
C LYS A 57 -4.50 -22.68 -8.45
N ALA A 58 -3.81 -22.26 -9.49
CA ALA A 58 -3.48 -23.08 -10.67
C ALA A 58 -2.30 -24.04 -10.43
N THR A 59 -1.62 -23.96 -9.30
CA THR A 59 -0.44 -24.79 -9.02
C THR A 59 -0.82 -26.26 -8.78
N HIS A 60 -0.05 -27.17 -9.40
CA HIS A 60 -0.20 -28.61 -9.23
C HIS A 60 0.02 -29.00 -7.75
N GLY A 61 -0.80 -29.93 -7.24
CA GLY A 61 -0.73 -30.38 -5.84
C GLY A 61 -1.51 -29.53 -4.83
N ILE A 62 -1.99 -28.33 -5.21
CA ILE A 62 -2.88 -27.56 -4.33
C ILE A 62 -4.26 -28.24 -4.24
N THR A 63 -4.67 -28.57 -3.02
CA THR A 63 -5.97 -29.20 -2.73
C THR A 63 -7.13 -28.21 -2.88
N GLY A 64 -8.35 -28.72 -3.09
CA GLY A 64 -9.56 -27.89 -3.12
C GLY A 64 -9.77 -27.09 -1.84
N ALA A 65 -9.45 -27.67 -0.68
CA ALA A 65 -9.52 -26.99 0.61
C ALA A 65 -8.55 -25.80 0.70
N ASN A 66 -7.33 -25.95 0.19
CA ASN A 66 -6.35 -24.85 0.17
C ASN A 66 -6.76 -23.74 -0.81
N ARG A 67 -7.37 -24.08 -1.96
CA ARG A 67 -7.95 -23.07 -2.87
C ARG A 67 -9.05 -22.26 -2.20
N ALA A 68 -9.92 -22.92 -1.42
CA ALA A 68 -10.99 -22.26 -0.67
C ALA A 68 -10.43 -21.35 0.43
N LYS A 69 -9.42 -21.80 1.19
CA LYS A 69 -8.74 -20.95 2.18
C LYS A 69 -8.09 -19.71 1.55
N LEU A 70 -7.44 -19.87 0.40
CA LEU A 70 -6.87 -18.72 -0.32
C LEU A 70 -7.97 -17.76 -0.80
N ALA A 71 -9.12 -18.25 -1.27
CA ALA A 71 -10.24 -17.40 -1.64
C ALA A 71 -10.80 -16.62 -0.42
N GLN A 72 -10.97 -17.30 0.72
CA GLN A 72 -11.39 -16.66 1.97
C GLN A 72 -10.39 -15.61 2.44
N TYR A 73 -9.09 -15.90 2.36
CA TYR A 73 -8.03 -14.94 2.64
C TYR A 73 -8.14 -13.68 1.78
N MET A 74 -8.30 -13.83 0.45
CA MET A 74 -8.45 -12.67 -0.45
C MET A 74 -9.66 -11.81 -0.08
N THR A 75 -10.80 -12.43 0.22
CA THR A 75 -12.00 -11.72 0.67
C THR A 75 -11.78 -11.00 2.00
N ALA A 76 -11.12 -11.63 2.96
CA ALA A 76 -10.81 -11.01 4.24
C ALA A 76 -9.89 -9.78 4.08
N GLN A 77 -8.87 -9.88 3.23
CA GLN A 77 -7.99 -8.75 2.92
C GLN A 77 -8.75 -7.57 2.29
N ASP A 78 -9.69 -7.84 1.38
CA ASP A 78 -10.55 -6.80 0.80
C ASP A 78 -11.44 -6.12 1.86
N GLN A 79 -11.91 -6.88 2.85
CA GLN A 79 -12.70 -6.32 3.96
C GLN A 79 -11.84 -5.47 4.90
N VAL A 80 -10.64 -5.92 5.24
CA VAL A 80 -9.71 -5.16 6.09
C VAL A 80 -9.28 -3.86 5.39
N ALA A 81 -9.03 -3.88 4.08
CA ALA A 81 -8.70 -2.67 3.33
C ALA A 81 -9.84 -1.62 3.35
N LYS A 82 -11.10 -2.05 3.32
CA LYS A 82 -12.27 -1.14 3.46
C LYS A 82 -12.37 -0.51 4.85
N ALA A 83 -11.79 -1.12 5.88
CA ALA A 83 -11.78 -0.53 7.22
C ALA A 83 -10.91 0.73 7.29
N CYS A 84 -10.00 0.94 6.33
CA CYS A 84 -9.22 2.17 6.24
C CYS A 84 -10.07 3.42 6.01
N ASP A 85 -11.28 3.29 5.46
CA ASP A 85 -12.23 4.40 5.28
C ASP A 85 -12.75 4.95 6.62
N LEU A 86 -12.42 4.29 7.74
CA LEU A 86 -12.77 4.75 9.08
C LEU A 86 -12.14 6.11 9.42
N SER A 87 -10.95 6.44 8.88
CA SER A 87 -10.31 7.75 9.13
C SER A 87 -11.25 8.90 8.75
N ASN A 88 -11.80 8.84 7.54
CA ASN A 88 -12.73 9.83 7.00
C ASN A 88 -14.06 9.86 7.78
N LYS A 89 -14.58 8.69 8.17
CA LYS A 89 -15.82 8.62 8.96
C LYS A 89 -15.64 9.29 10.32
N LEU A 90 -14.53 9.03 11.00
CA LEU A 90 -14.24 9.65 12.30
C LEU A 90 -14.00 11.15 12.17
N ALA A 91 -13.32 11.62 11.11
CA ALA A 91 -13.12 13.04 10.85
C ALA A 91 -14.46 13.79 10.73
N PHE A 92 -15.43 13.18 10.03
CA PHE A 92 -16.78 13.71 9.91
C PHE A 92 -17.56 13.64 11.24
N ASP A 93 -17.58 12.48 11.90
CA ASP A 93 -18.31 12.29 13.17
C ASP A 93 -17.79 13.20 14.30
N TRP A 94 -16.50 13.52 14.29
CA TRP A 94 -15.87 14.46 15.23
C TRP A 94 -15.98 15.93 14.81
N ASN A 95 -16.69 16.24 13.72
CA ASN A 95 -16.84 17.59 13.15
C ASN A 95 -15.50 18.29 12.88
N ILE A 96 -14.45 17.52 12.57
CA ILE A 96 -13.15 18.07 12.15
C ILE A 96 -13.26 18.56 10.71
N GLU A 97 -14.03 17.84 9.89
CA GLU A 97 -14.36 18.21 8.52
C GLU A 97 -15.84 18.55 8.39
N SER A 98 -16.13 19.52 7.52
CA SER A 98 -17.49 19.92 7.19
C SER A 98 -17.82 19.58 5.74
N SER A 99 -19.05 19.13 5.50
CA SER A 99 -19.56 18.92 4.15
C SER A 99 -19.92 20.25 3.48
N PRO A 100 -19.67 20.44 2.18
CA PRO A 100 -19.10 19.47 1.24
C PRO A 100 -17.56 19.44 1.22
N LYS A 101 -16.98 18.24 1.13
CA LYS A 101 -15.55 18.07 0.80
C LYS A 101 -15.29 18.58 -0.62
N THR A 102 -14.38 19.54 -0.74
CA THR A 102 -13.95 20.11 -2.04
C THR A 102 -12.49 19.79 -2.38
N HIS A 103 -11.76 19.15 -1.46
CA HIS A 103 -10.34 18.85 -1.60
C HIS A 103 -10.00 17.56 -0.86
N VAL A 104 -8.86 16.97 -1.23
CA VAL A 104 -8.21 15.89 -0.47
C VAL A 104 -7.55 16.49 0.76
N ASP A 105 -7.77 15.88 1.91
CA ASP A 105 -7.18 16.28 3.18
C ASP A 105 -6.33 15.18 3.80
N LEU A 106 -5.84 15.45 5.01
CA LEU A 106 -4.99 14.54 5.76
C LEU A 106 -5.69 13.20 6.07
N TYR A 107 -7.01 13.19 6.28
CA TYR A 107 -7.74 11.96 6.64
C TYR A 107 -7.94 11.05 5.43
N ASP A 108 -8.07 11.64 4.24
CA ASP A 108 -7.99 10.91 2.96
C ASP A 108 -6.62 10.29 2.78
N VAL A 109 -5.54 11.04 3.04
CA VAL A 109 -4.16 10.54 2.95
C VAL A 109 -3.92 9.40 3.96
N ILE A 110 -4.42 9.53 5.19
CA ILE A 110 -4.35 8.46 6.21
C ILE A 110 -5.07 7.20 5.72
N GLY A 111 -6.26 7.36 5.14
CA GLY A 111 -7.04 6.26 4.56
C GLY A 111 -6.29 5.57 3.42
N ALA A 112 -5.80 6.34 2.45
CA ALA A 112 -5.04 5.83 1.31
C ALA A 112 -3.75 5.13 1.76
N ARG A 113 -2.99 5.70 2.71
CA ARG A 113 -1.80 5.08 3.31
C ARG A 113 -2.11 3.74 3.98
N CYS A 114 -3.21 3.67 4.71
CA CYS A 114 -3.67 2.44 5.34
C CYS A 114 -3.96 1.37 4.27
N GLN A 115 -4.68 1.73 3.21
CA GLN A 115 -4.99 0.82 2.11
C GLN A 115 -3.71 0.32 1.43
N TYR A 116 -2.79 1.23 1.08
CA TYR A 116 -1.49 0.88 0.53
C TYR A 116 -0.74 -0.13 1.40
N SER A 117 -0.63 0.14 2.71
CA SER A 117 0.14 -0.70 3.62
C SER A 117 -0.40 -2.13 3.70
N LEU A 118 -1.73 -2.27 3.78
CA LEU A 118 -2.39 -3.58 3.78
C LEU A 118 -2.22 -4.31 2.45
N ARG A 119 -2.35 -3.60 1.32
CA ARG A 119 -2.17 -4.19 -0.01
C ARG A 119 -0.73 -4.63 -0.23
N LYS A 120 0.24 -3.87 0.28
CA LYS A 120 1.65 -4.24 0.22
C LYS A 120 1.89 -5.53 1.02
N GLN A 121 1.43 -5.58 2.28
CA GLN A 121 1.57 -6.77 3.11
C GLN A 121 0.91 -8.01 2.49
N GLN A 122 -0.30 -7.84 1.93
CA GLN A 122 -0.99 -8.91 1.20
C GLN A 122 -0.18 -9.39 0.00
N ASN A 123 0.34 -8.46 -0.80
CA ASN A 123 1.10 -8.76 -2.00
C ASN A 123 2.40 -9.51 -1.68
N ASP A 124 3.17 -9.00 -0.71
CA ASP A 124 4.42 -9.61 -0.23
C ASP A 124 4.15 -11.05 0.22
N PHE A 125 3.12 -11.27 1.07
CA PHE A 125 2.75 -12.61 1.54
C PHE A 125 2.35 -13.57 0.40
N LEU A 126 1.62 -13.09 -0.61
CA LEU A 126 1.23 -13.94 -1.74
C LEU A 126 2.42 -14.32 -2.61
N HIS A 127 3.37 -13.40 -2.81
CA HIS A 127 4.62 -13.71 -3.50
C HIS A 127 5.47 -14.70 -2.72
N ASP A 128 5.60 -14.55 -1.40
CA ASP A 128 6.28 -15.52 -0.54
C ASP A 128 5.62 -16.91 -0.60
N LEU A 129 4.28 -16.96 -0.58
CA LEU A 129 3.57 -18.23 -0.77
C LEU A 129 3.83 -18.85 -2.13
N TYR A 130 3.92 -18.03 -3.18
CA TYR A 130 4.18 -18.50 -4.53
C TYR A 130 5.64 -18.94 -4.71
N SER A 131 6.59 -18.28 -4.04
CA SER A 131 8.03 -18.60 -4.14
C SER A 131 8.39 -19.96 -3.56
N ILE A 132 7.64 -20.44 -2.55
CA ILE A 132 7.76 -21.82 -2.01
C ILE A 132 7.67 -22.86 -3.14
N LYS A 133 6.85 -22.60 -4.16
CA LYS A 133 6.75 -23.47 -5.34
C LYS A 133 7.98 -23.39 -6.24
N THR A 134 8.57 -22.20 -6.37
CA THR A 134 9.64 -21.93 -7.34
C THR A 134 11.05 -22.15 -6.78
N GLY A 135 11.20 -22.31 -5.46
CA GLY A 135 12.49 -22.61 -4.82
C GLY A 135 13.51 -21.46 -4.86
N ASN A 136 13.03 -20.21 -4.96
CA ASN A 136 13.85 -19.00 -4.91
C ASN A 136 13.67 -18.32 -3.55
#